data_AF-A0A2A5FKC7-F1
#
_entry.id   AF-A0A2A5FKC7-F1
#
_cell.length_a   1.000
_cell.length_b   1.000
_cell.length_c   1.000
_cell.angle_alpha   90.00
_cell.angle_beta   90.00
_cell.angle_gamma   90.00
#
_symmetry.space_group_name_H-M   'P 1'
#
loop_
_entity.id
_entity.type
_entity.pdbx_description
1 polymer ?
#
loop_
_entity_poly.entity_id
_entity_poly.type
_entity_poly.pdbx_seq_one_letter_code
_entity_poly.pdbx_strand_id
1 'polypeptide(L)'
;MVQEVNAETILDHVAGLPGVTQGFPFDESILVFKVGTDDKRKIFALLNVEDFRFVNLKCDPERSEELRGEYEGIKPAWHMNKKHWNSVIPDPISDVPAKLFWELLLHSYQLVRDSLPVKVKSKL
;
A
#
# COMPACT_ATOMS: atom_id res chain seq x y z
N MET A 1 22.20 -0.54 0.04
CA MET A 1 21.56 0.63 0.67
C MET A 1 20.06 0.43 0.55
N VAL A 2 19.29 0.59 1.63
CA VAL A 2 17.83 0.51 1.55
C VAL A 2 17.33 1.79 0.88
N GLN A 3 16.46 1.66 -0.12
CA GLN A 3 15.91 2.79 -0.86
C GLN A 3 15.04 3.65 0.07
N GLU A 4 15.20 4.97 0.00
CA GLU A 4 14.34 5.95 0.66
C GLU A 4 12.88 5.74 0.26
N VAL A 5 11.95 6.00 1.18
CA VAL A 5 10.51 5.87 0.93
C VAL A 5 9.90 7.23 0.65
N ASN A 6 9.46 7.44 -0.60
CA ASN A 6 8.71 8.62 -1.04
C ASN A 6 7.77 8.25 -2.21
N ALA A 7 6.97 9.20 -2.70
CA ALA A 7 6.00 8.93 -3.77
C ALA A 7 6.65 8.43 -5.08
N GLU A 8 7.80 8.99 -5.46
CA GLU A 8 8.54 8.63 -6.69
C GLU A 8 9.12 7.22 -6.60
N THR A 9 9.81 6.90 -5.51
CA THR A 9 10.36 5.55 -5.29
C THR A 9 9.27 4.50 -5.17
N ILE A 10 8.11 4.82 -4.59
CA ILE A 10 6.95 3.91 -4.56
C ILE A 10 6.44 3.66 -5.98
N LEU A 11 6.30 4.73 -6.77
CA LEU A 11 5.88 4.64 -8.17
C LEU A 11 6.79 3.70 -8.96
N ASP A 12 8.09 3.91 -8.89
CA ASP A 12 9.09 3.07 -9.56
C ASP A 12 9.01 1.61 -9.10
N HIS A 13 8.85 1.39 -7.80
CA HIS A 13 8.76 0.06 -7.22
C HIS A 13 7.55 -0.72 -7.73
N VAL A 14 6.38 -0.08 -7.81
CA VAL A 14 5.14 -0.75 -8.22
C VAL A 14 4.93 -0.79 -9.73
N ALA A 15 5.62 0.04 -10.50
CA ALA A 15 5.53 0.05 -11.97
C ALA A 15 5.93 -1.29 -12.62
N GLY A 16 6.84 -2.04 -11.97
CA GLY A 16 7.24 -3.37 -12.42
C GLY A 16 6.29 -4.51 -12.03
N LEU A 17 5.27 -4.23 -11.22
CA LEU A 17 4.36 -5.27 -10.73
C LEU A 17 3.24 -5.55 -11.74
N PRO A 18 2.95 -6.83 -12.05
CA PRO A 18 1.90 -7.20 -13.01
C PRO A 18 0.52 -6.62 -12.66
N GLY A 19 -0.13 -6.06 -13.67
CA GLY A 19 -1.49 -5.53 -13.59
C GLY A 19 -1.68 -4.34 -12.66
N VAL A 20 -0.60 -3.60 -12.31
CA VAL A 20 -0.70 -2.35 -11.55
C VAL A 20 -1.19 -1.21 -12.44
N THR A 21 -2.04 -0.37 -11.87
CA THR A 21 -2.48 0.90 -12.43
C THR A 21 -2.52 1.95 -11.32
N GLN A 22 -2.46 3.22 -11.70
CA GLN A 22 -2.53 4.34 -10.77
C GLN A 22 -3.49 5.42 -11.24
N GLY A 23 -3.93 6.26 -10.31
CA GLY A 23 -4.68 7.46 -10.64
C GLY A 23 -5.21 8.18 -9.40
N PHE A 24 -6.02 9.20 -9.66
CA PHE A 24 -6.54 10.17 -8.70
C PHE A 24 -8.08 10.09 -8.66
N PRO A 25 -8.67 9.00 -8.12
CA PRO A 25 -10.11 8.76 -8.22
C PRO A 25 -10.95 9.59 -7.23
N PHE A 26 -10.31 10.33 -6.32
CA PHE A 26 -10.98 11.13 -5.29
C PHE A 26 -10.78 12.63 -5.54
N ASP A 27 -9.53 13.05 -5.63
CA ASP A 27 -9.08 14.41 -5.94
C ASP A 27 -7.65 14.35 -6.52
N GLU A 28 -7.07 15.51 -6.85
CA GLU A 28 -5.75 15.64 -7.48
C GLU A 28 -4.56 15.31 -6.55
N SER A 29 -4.80 15.11 -5.25
CA SER A 29 -3.76 14.87 -4.24
C SER A 29 -3.65 13.40 -3.80
N ILE A 30 -4.75 12.64 -3.87
CA ILE A 30 -4.76 11.24 -3.41
C ILE A 30 -4.44 10.28 -4.55
N LEU A 31 -3.17 9.87 -4.63
CA LEU A 31 -2.72 8.84 -5.55
C LEU A 31 -3.12 7.45 -5.05
N VAL A 32 -3.78 6.69 -5.90
CA VAL A 32 -4.29 5.35 -5.62
C VAL A 32 -3.69 4.34 -6.57
N PHE A 33 -3.08 3.29 -6.02
CA PHE A 33 -2.61 2.14 -6.78
C PHE A 33 -3.60 0.98 -6.69
N LYS A 34 -3.89 0.40 -7.86
CA LYS A 34 -4.80 -0.74 -8.00
C LYS A 34 -4.13 -1.88 -8.75
N VAL A 35 -4.49 -3.11 -8.41
CA VAL A 35 -4.10 -4.33 -9.14
C VAL A 35 -5.34 -5.01 -9.73
N GLY A 36 -5.23 -5.48 -10.97
CA GLY A 36 -6.29 -6.22 -11.68
C GLY A 36 -6.41 -5.83 -13.14
N THR A 37 -7.34 -6.46 -13.85
CA THR A 37 -7.66 -6.13 -15.25
C THR A 37 -9.00 -5.39 -15.34
N ASP A 38 -9.14 -4.49 -16.30
CA ASP A 38 -10.40 -3.84 -16.68
C ASP A 38 -11.20 -3.27 -15.48
N ASP A 39 -12.45 -3.71 -15.32
CA ASP A 39 -13.38 -3.33 -14.26
C ASP A 39 -13.15 -4.08 -12.93
N LYS A 40 -12.20 -5.04 -12.88
CA LYS A 40 -11.93 -5.88 -11.70
C LYS A 40 -10.72 -5.43 -10.88
N ARG A 41 -10.30 -4.18 -11.04
CA ARG A 41 -9.19 -3.58 -10.29
C ARG A 41 -9.57 -3.32 -8.84
N LYS A 42 -8.68 -3.67 -7.92
CA LYS A 42 -8.83 -3.43 -6.48
C LYS A 42 -7.65 -2.62 -5.96
N ILE A 43 -7.92 -1.71 -5.03
CA ILE A 43 -6.91 -0.84 -4.41
C ILE A 43 -6.01 -1.67 -3.48
N PHE A 44 -4.71 -1.42 -3.53
CA PHE A 44 -3.73 -1.97 -2.58
C PHE A 44 -2.86 -0.92 -1.90
N ALA A 45 -2.74 0.28 -2.44
CA ALA A 45 -2.03 1.37 -1.77
C ALA A 45 -2.66 2.72 -2.12
N LEU A 46 -2.65 3.65 -1.16
CA LEU A 46 -3.03 5.04 -1.40
C LEU A 46 -2.21 5.98 -0.52
N LEU A 47 -1.82 7.13 -1.06
CA LEU A 47 -1.06 8.17 -0.38
C LEU A 47 -1.48 9.56 -0.87
N ASN A 48 -1.22 10.58 -0.06
CA ASN A 48 -1.30 11.97 -0.50
C ASN A 48 0.06 12.38 -1.09
N VAL A 49 0.09 12.87 -2.33
CA VAL A 49 1.34 13.26 -3.02
C VAL A 49 1.86 14.63 -2.63
N GLU A 50 1.03 15.48 -2.02
CA GLU A 50 1.43 16.82 -1.59
C GLU A 50 2.17 16.79 -0.26
N ASP A 51 1.66 16.02 0.72
CA ASP A 51 2.22 15.99 2.09
C ASP A 51 2.95 14.69 2.47
N PHE A 52 2.75 13.60 1.71
CA PHE A 52 3.36 12.28 1.91
C PHE A 52 3.41 11.80 3.38
N ARG A 53 2.38 12.09 4.18
CA ARG A 53 2.44 11.81 5.63
C ARG A 53 2.39 10.33 5.99
N PHE A 54 1.69 9.54 5.19
CA PHE A 54 1.55 8.09 5.38
C PHE A 54 1.08 7.44 4.08
N VAL A 55 1.22 6.13 4.02
CA VAL A 55 0.62 5.29 2.97
C VAL A 55 -0.35 4.30 3.62
N ASN A 56 -1.58 4.26 3.11
CA ASN A 56 -2.55 3.25 3.51
C ASN A 56 -2.27 1.95 2.78
N LEU A 57 -1.93 0.90 3.54
CA LEU A 57 -1.58 -0.43 3.01
C LEU A 57 -2.48 -1.50 3.62
N LYS A 58 -2.86 -2.47 2.79
CA LYS A 58 -3.64 -3.62 3.22
C LYS A 58 -2.72 -4.63 3.90
N CYS A 59 -3.22 -5.28 4.94
CA CYS A 59 -2.47 -6.27 5.70
C CYS A 59 -3.44 -7.29 6.29
N ASP A 60 -2.94 -8.49 6.60
CA ASP A 60 -3.71 -9.47 7.34
C ASP A 60 -4.10 -8.93 8.72
N PRO A 61 -5.31 -9.25 9.24
CA PRO A 61 -5.80 -8.68 10.49
C PRO A 61 -4.92 -8.95 11.70
N GLU A 62 -4.46 -10.19 11.88
CA GLU A 62 -3.61 -10.60 13.01
C GLU A 62 -2.27 -9.84 12.95
N ARG A 63 -1.60 -9.86 11.79
CA ARG A 63 -0.37 -9.11 11.55
C ARG A 63 -0.54 -7.59 11.75
N SER A 64 -1.70 -7.04 11.40
CA SER A 64 -2.01 -5.62 11.62
C SER A 64 -2.07 -5.26 13.10
N GLU A 65 -2.58 -6.14 13.96
CA GLU A 65 -2.61 -5.92 15.41
C GLU A 65 -1.21 -5.99 16.02
N GLU A 66 -0.42 -7.00 15.64
CA GLU A 66 0.98 -7.14 16.06
C GLU A 66 1.82 -5.91 15.69
N LEU A 67 1.81 -5.53 14.40
CA LEU A 67 2.57 -4.38 13.90
C LEU A 67 2.21 -3.06 14.57
N ARG A 68 0.95 -2.85 14.93
CA ARG A 68 0.49 -1.66 15.67
C ARG A 68 0.93 -1.66 17.13
N GLY A 69 1.24 -2.82 17.70
CA GLY A 69 1.85 -2.95 19.03
C GLY A 69 3.38 -2.79 19.01
N GLU A 70 4.02 -3.06 17.88
CA GLU A 70 5.48 -3.00 17.73
C GLU A 70 6.00 -1.64 17.24
N TYR A 71 5.24 -0.93 16.39
CA TYR A 71 5.71 0.29 15.73
C TYR A 71 4.73 1.45 15.93
N GLU A 72 5.25 2.58 16.40
CA GLU A 72 4.48 3.82 16.52
C GLU A 72 4.04 4.38 15.17
N GLY A 73 4.83 4.17 14.11
CA GLY A 73 4.51 4.60 12.75
C GLY A 73 3.41 3.78 12.06
N ILE A 74 2.94 2.67 12.66
CA ILE A 74 1.84 1.86 12.11
C ILE A 74 0.58 2.17 12.91
N LYS A 75 -0.38 2.84 12.27
CA LYS A 75 -1.62 3.28 12.90
C LYS A 75 -2.84 2.62 12.24
N PRO A 76 -3.98 2.47 12.96
CA PRO A 76 -5.24 2.06 12.33
C PRO A 76 -5.57 2.97 11.15
N ALA A 77 -5.85 2.40 9.97
CA ALA A 77 -5.93 3.20 8.76
C ALA A 77 -6.99 4.31 8.77
N TRP A 78 -6.57 5.50 8.35
CA TRP A 78 -7.44 6.65 8.09
C TRP A 78 -8.37 6.34 6.91
N HIS A 79 -9.68 6.62 7.06
CA HIS A 79 -10.76 6.40 6.07
C HIS A 79 -10.92 4.97 5.52
N MET A 80 -10.16 3.98 6.02
CA MET A 80 -10.24 2.59 5.57
C MET A 80 -10.77 1.66 6.67
N ASN A 81 -11.06 0.42 6.29
CA ASN A 81 -11.40 -0.64 7.25
C ASN A 81 -10.15 -1.01 8.07
N LYS A 82 -10.10 -0.55 9.32
CA LYS A 82 -8.99 -0.70 10.27
C LYS A 82 -8.65 -2.14 10.65
N LYS A 83 -9.51 -3.11 10.32
CA LYS A 83 -9.21 -4.54 10.47
C LYS A 83 -8.23 -5.02 9.40
N HIS A 84 -8.26 -4.42 8.22
CA HIS A 84 -7.51 -4.90 7.05
C HIS A 84 -6.49 -3.90 6.52
N TRP A 85 -6.44 -2.69 7.09
CA TRP A 85 -5.64 -1.61 6.58
C TRP A 85 -4.93 -0.88 7.73
N ASN A 86 -3.67 -0.52 7.48
CA ASN A 86 -2.88 0.37 8.33
C ASN A 86 -2.48 1.62 7.56
N SER A 87 -2.41 2.75 8.26
CA SER A 87 -1.66 3.93 7.81
C SER A 87 -0.22 3.74 8.27
N VAL A 88 0.70 3.63 7.32
CA VAL A 88 2.13 3.39 7.57
C VAL A 88 2.89 4.68 7.30
N ILE A 89 3.51 5.21 8.34
CA ILE A 89 4.41 6.37 8.28
C ILE A 89 5.82 5.80 8.20
N PRO A 90 6.60 6.00 7.12
CA PRO A 90 7.96 5.47 7.03
C PRO A 90 9.00 6.33 7.78
N ASP A 91 10.16 5.75 8.06
CA ASP A 91 11.39 6.49 8.41
C ASP A 91 11.69 7.60 7.36
N PRO A 92 12.22 8.77 7.76
CA PRO A 92 12.68 9.15 9.12
C PRO A 92 11.60 9.77 10.01
N ILE A 93 10.34 9.79 9.57
CA ILE A 93 9.25 10.44 10.32
C ILE A 93 8.78 9.57 11.50
N SER A 94 8.99 8.25 11.42
CA SER A 94 8.61 7.29 12.46
C SER A 94 9.70 6.23 12.69
N ASP A 95 9.40 5.27 13.55
CA ASP A 95 10.20 4.08 13.85
C ASP A 95 10.03 2.92 12.84
N VAL A 96 9.27 3.09 11.76
CA VAL A 96 9.07 2.05 10.73
C VAL A 96 10.24 2.05 9.75
N PRO A 97 11.11 1.02 9.75
CA PRO A 97 12.26 0.99 8.88
C PRO A 97 11.84 0.88 7.42
N ALA A 98 12.55 1.54 6.50
CA ALA A 98 12.25 1.49 5.07
C ALA A 98 12.13 0.04 4.53
N LYS A 99 12.95 -0.89 5.02
CA LYS A 99 12.85 -2.31 4.63
C LYS A 99 11.48 -2.92 4.97
N LEU A 100 10.95 -2.63 6.16
CA LEU A 100 9.62 -3.10 6.57
C LEU A 100 8.54 -2.43 5.73
N PHE A 101 8.66 -1.12 5.46
CA PHE A 101 7.72 -0.42 4.59
C PHE A 101 7.59 -1.11 3.22
N TRP A 102 8.71 -1.39 2.55
CA TRP A 102 8.72 -2.05 1.24
C TRP A 102 8.12 -3.46 1.30
N GLU A 103 8.38 -4.19 2.37
CA GLU A 103 7.76 -5.49 2.62
C GLU A 103 6.23 -5.38 2.76
N LEU A 104 5.73 -4.39 3.51
CA LEU A 104 4.31 -4.16 3.71
C LEU A 104 3.61 -3.69 2.42
N LEU A 105 4.28 -2.87 1.60
CA LEU A 105 3.77 -2.46 0.29
C LEU A 105 3.57 -3.68 -0.62
N LEU A 106 4.59 -4.54 -0.71
CA LEU A 106 4.52 -5.77 -1.52
C LEU A 106 3.49 -6.75 -0.97
N HIS A 107 3.43 -6.93 0.35
CA HIS A 107 2.42 -7.75 1.01
C HIS A 107 1.00 -7.27 0.68
N SER A 108 0.75 -5.96 0.74
CA SER A 108 -0.53 -5.38 0.37
C SER A 108 -0.91 -5.68 -1.09
N TYR A 109 0.03 -5.50 -2.03
CA TYR A 109 -0.17 -5.86 -3.43
C TYR A 109 -0.53 -7.35 -3.57
N GLN A 110 0.23 -8.24 -2.95
CA GLN A 110 0.02 -9.69 -3.03
C GLN A 110 -1.34 -10.10 -2.46
N LEU A 111 -1.71 -9.59 -1.29
CA LEU A 111 -2.98 -9.90 -0.63
C LEU A 111 -4.17 -9.47 -1.52
N VAL A 112 -4.09 -8.28 -2.10
CA VAL A 112 -5.14 -7.79 -3.01
C VAL A 112 -5.17 -8.59 -4.30
N ARG A 113 -4.01 -8.83 -4.93
CA ARG A 113 -3.88 -9.63 -6.14
C ARG A 113 -4.48 -11.01 -5.94
N ASP A 114 -4.15 -11.68 -4.85
CA ASP A 114 -4.55 -13.06 -4.59
C ASP A 114 -6.05 -13.18 -4.30
N SER A 115 -6.67 -12.09 -3.81
CA SER A 115 -8.13 -11.95 -3.66
C SER A 115 -8.91 -11.73 -4.97
N LEU A 116 -8.21 -11.61 -6.11
CA LEU A 116 -8.86 -11.47 -7.41
C LEU A 116 -9.35 -12.84 -7.93
N PRO A 117 -10.43 -12.87 -8.73
CA PRO A 117 -10.87 -14.09 -9.40
C PRO A 117 -9.73 -14.73 -10.20
N VAL A 118 -9.69 -16.07 -10.25
CA VAL A 118 -8.64 -16.82 -10.97
C VAL A 118 -8.47 -16.33 -12.42
N LYS A 119 -9.59 -16.08 -13.12
CA LYS A 119 -9.58 -15.56 -14.50
C LYS A 119 -8.95 -14.17 -14.65
N VAL A 120 -9.00 -13.34 -13.61
CA VAL A 120 -8.32 -12.04 -13.61
C VAL A 120 -6.83 -12.25 -13.39
N LYS A 121 -6.47 -13.06 -12.38
CA LYS A 121 -5.07 -13.36 -12.06
C LYS A 121 -4.30 -13.99 -13.21
N SER A 122 -4.95 -14.87 -13.98
CA SER A 122 -4.33 -15.52 -15.15
C SER A 122 -4.04 -14.58 -16.33
N LYS A 123 -4.46 -13.32 -16.26
CA LYS A 123 -4.31 -12.30 -17.30
C LYS A 123 -3.43 -11.12 -16.87
N LEU A 124 -2.92 -11.16 -15.64
CA LEU A 124 -2.02 -10.12 -15.12
C LEU A 124 -0.65 -10.20 -15.78
#